data_AF-A0A954RTV2-F1
#
_entry.id   AF-A0A954RTV2-F1
#
_cell.length_a   1.000
_cell.length_b   1.000
_cell.length_c   1.000
_cell.angle_alpha   90.00
_cell.angle_beta   90.00
_cell.angle_gamma   90.00
#
_symmetry.space_group_name_H-M   'P 1'
#
loop_
_entity.id
_entity.type
_entity.pdbx_description
1 polymer ?
#
loop_
_entity_poly.entity_id
_entity_poly.type
_entity_poly.pdbx_seq_one_letter_code
_entity_poly.pdbx_strand_id
1 'polypeptide(L)'
;MTHLRNPLFRPWAILIVGLLFSIGWGIRGNYGHETGAMLPGALGAIGVCLLSQRPDWHRRVVYFALFGMLGWAFGGSISYMMVIGYTHSGEVTNQYYGYLMLFLIGFLWAGCGGAGTALPAVLDQHTLRAMFRPLLFAIGAWGVMYFALEPLQDWADLRLLGRESLEGLARHERPLYWLDSDWLEVTIVLSALVLCYLIQQRGEGLSLLAVHMALGGVIAYALFWITGKTIGNDTLFGKLVQLQGAGGGRYPDEQLAVHNWPTMFLLLGQRTGVFYAGDVLSLWGGALV
;
A
#
# COMPACT_ATOMS: atom_id res chain seq x y z
N MET A 1 41.41 -15.57 -23.25
CA MET A 1 40.02 -15.52 -22.72
C MET A 1 39.36 -14.27 -23.27
N THR A 2 38.56 -14.38 -24.31
CA THR A 2 37.77 -13.26 -24.84
C THR A 2 36.75 -12.87 -23.77
N HIS A 3 36.80 -11.63 -23.28
CA HIS A 3 35.69 -11.08 -22.47
C HIS A 3 34.43 -11.13 -23.33
N LEU A 4 33.60 -12.15 -23.12
CA LEU A 4 32.28 -12.23 -23.72
C LEU A 4 31.51 -11.01 -23.21
N ARG A 5 31.31 -10.01 -24.08
CA ARG A 5 30.47 -8.85 -23.77
C ARG A 5 29.11 -9.38 -23.33
N ASN A 6 28.63 -8.92 -22.18
CA ASN A 6 27.33 -9.31 -21.63
C ASN A 6 26.25 -9.15 -22.74
N PRO A 7 25.51 -10.22 -23.09
CA PRO A 7 24.50 -10.19 -24.15
C PRO A 7 23.46 -9.08 -23.98
N LEU A 8 23.17 -8.66 -22.75
CA LEU A 8 22.22 -7.59 -22.44
C LEU A 8 22.70 -6.20 -22.89
N PHE A 9 24.01 -5.98 -23.05
CA PHE A 9 24.55 -4.72 -23.57
C PHE A 9 24.56 -4.65 -25.10
N ARG A 10 24.05 -5.67 -25.79
CA ARG A 10 23.87 -5.59 -27.25
C ARG A 10 22.76 -4.58 -27.56
N PRO A 11 22.91 -3.68 -28.54
CA PRO A 11 21.92 -2.65 -28.83
C PRO A 11 20.51 -3.20 -29.05
N TRP A 12 20.38 -4.33 -29.77
CA TRP A 12 19.09 -4.96 -30.01
C TRP A 12 18.45 -5.51 -28.72
N ALA A 13 19.24 -5.96 -27.74
CA ALA A 13 18.70 -6.46 -26.48
C ALA A 13 18.12 -5.32 -25.64
N ILE A 14 18.84 -4.19 -25.58
CA ILE A 14 18.36 -2.95 -24.97
C ILE A 14 17.08 -2.47 -25.67
N LEU A 15 17.04 -2.47 -27.00
CA LEU A 15 15.87 -2.07 -27.77
C LEU A 15 14.66 -2.98 -27.50
N ILE A 16 14.83 -4.31 -27.51
CA ILE A 16 13.72 -5.24 -27.25
C ILE A 16 13.21 -5.09 -25.82
N VAL A 17 14.08 -5.00 -24.81
CA VAL A 17 13.65 -4.77 -23.42
C VAL A 17 12.94 -3.43 -23.29
N GLY A 18 13.47 -2.37 -23.92
CA GLY A 18 12.83 -1.06 -23.95
C GLY A 18 11.46 -1.08 -24.62
N LEU A 19 11.29 -1.82 -25.71
CA LEU A 19 10.00 -2.01 -26.39
C LEU A 19 9.00 -2.80 -25.52
N LEU A 20 9.46 -3.85 -24.83
CA LEU A 20 8.63 -4.61 -23.89
C LEU A 20 8.11 -3.73 -22.75
N PHE A 21 8.99 -2.91 -22.17
CA PHE A 21 8.57 -1.89 -21.19
C PHE A 21 7.60 -0.89 -21.81
N SER A 22 7.91 -0.33 -22.99
CA SER A 22 7.07 0.66 -23.68
C SER A 22 5.64 0.14 -23.92
N ILE A 23 5.51 -1.09 -24.42
CA ILE A 23 4.20 -1.73 -24.61
C ILE A 23 3.47 -1.91 -23.28
N GLY A 24 4.16 -2.41 -22.25
CA GLY A 24 3.57 -2.56 -20.92
C GLY A 24 3.10 -1.23 -20.33
N TRP A 25 3.88 -0.15 -20.48
CA TRP A 25 3.51 1.20 -20.05
C TRP A 25 2.33 1.76 -20.83
N GLY A 26 2.25 1.51 -22.13
CA GLY A 26 1.09 1.86 -22.95
C GLY A 26 -0.19 1.21 -22.43
N ILE A 27 -0.12 -0.07 -22.03
CA ILE A 27 -1.26 -0.78 -21.45
C ILE A 27 -1.58 -0.24 -20.04
N ARG A 28 -0.57 0.06 -19.20
CA ARG A 28 -0.79 0.69 -17.89
C ARG A 28 -1.67 1.93 -17.99
N GLY A 29 -1.55 2.72 -19.06
CA GLY A 29 -2.37 3.92 -19.27
C GLY A 29 -3.89 3.67 -19.14
N ASN A 30 -4.35 2.45 -19.39
CA ASN A 30 -5.77 2.07 -19.29
C ASN A 30 -6.18 1.53 -17.90
N TYR A 31 -5.24 1.01 -17.11
CA TYR A 31 -5.51 0.38 -15.81
C TYR A 31 -5.06 1.25 -14.62
N GLY A 32 -4.05 2.09 -14.81
CA GLY A 32 -3.45 2.94 -13.77
C GLY A 32 -2.73 2.16 -12.66
N HIS A 33 -2.22 2.89 -11.68
CA HIS A 33 -1.83 2.39 -10.35
C HIS A 33 -0.83 1.21 -10.35
N GLU A 34 -0.82 0.42 -9.28
CA GLU A 34 0.04 -0.75 -9.06
C GLU A 34 -0.24 -1.86 -10.06
N THR A 35 -1.52 -2.21 -10.25
CA THR A 35 -1.95 -3.30 -11.14
C THR A 35 -1.51 -3.05 -12.59
N GLY A 36 -1.63 -1.82 -13.07
CA GLY A 36 -1.15 -1.46 -14.41
C GLY A 36 0.38 -1.50 -14.52
N ALA A 37 1.12 -1.22 -13.45
CA ALA A 37 2.59 -1.26 -13.43
C ALA A 37 3.16 -2.71 -13.35
N MET A 38 2.35 -3.69 -12.93
CA MET A 38 2.76 -5.10 -12.95
C MET A 38 3.12 -5.58 -14.35
N LEU A 39 2.35 -5.22 -15.37
CA LEU A 39 2.53 -5.72 -16.73
C LEU A 39 3.86 -5.30 -17.38
N PRO A 40 4.26 -4.01 -17.39
CA PRO A 40 5.59 -3.62 -17.86
C PRO A 40 6.70 -4.30 -17.05
N GLY A 41 6.51 -4.48 -15.73
CA GLY A 41 7.44 -5.23 -14.90
C GLY A 41 7.60 -6.69 -15.32
N ALA A 42 6.50 -7.38 -15.62
CA ALA A 42 6.51 -8.76 -16.11
C ALA A 42 7.25 -8.86 -17.44
N LEU A 43 6.85 -8.04 -18.41
CA LEU A 43 7.40 -8.07 -19.77
C LEU A 43 8.89 -7.71 -19.78
N GLY A 44 9.26 -6.66 -19.05
CA GLY A 44 10.65 -6.24 -18.90
C GLY A 44 11.52 -7.31 -18.26
N ALA A 45 11.07 -7.92 -17.16
CA ALA A 45 11.82 -8.96 -16.46
C ALA A 45 11.96 -10.26 -17.28
N ILE A 46 10.89 -10.67 -17.99
CA ILE A 46 10.95 -11.79 -18.95
C ILE A 46 11.95 -11.46 -20.06
N GLY A 47 11.91 -10.26 -20.63
CA GLY A 47 12.84 -9.80 -21.66
C GLY A 47 14.30 -9.88 -21.19
N VAL A 48 14.61 -9.32 -20.02
CA VAL A 48 15.94 -9.41 -19.41
C VAL A 48 16.36 -10.86 -19.20
N CYS A 49 15.48 -11.70 -18.66
CA CYS A 49 15.74 -13.12 -18.44
C CYS A 49 16.11 -13.84 -19.75
N LEU A 50 15.26 -13.74 -20.78
CA LEU A 50 15.45 -14.46 -22.03
C LEU A 50 16.68 -13.96 -22.81
N LEU A 51 16.90 -12.65 -22.85
CA LEU A 51 17.98 -12.04 -23.61
C LEU A 51 19.34 -12.09 -22.92
N SER A 52 19.39 -12.47 -21.65
CA SER A 52 20.65 -12.72 -20.91
C SER A 52 21.47 -13.87 -21.48
N GLN A 53 20.85 -14.76 -22.27
CA GLN A 53 21.44 -16.02 -22.76
C GLN A 53 21.97 -16.93 -21.63
N ARG A 54 21.36 -16.84 -20.45
CA ARG A 54 21.68 -17.68 -19.29
C ARG A 54 20.69 -18.83 -19.11
N PRO A 55 21.08 -20.09 -19.39
CA PRO A 55 20.17 -21.23 -19.26
C PRO A 55 19.61 -21.42 -17.86
N ASP A 56 20.37 -21.03 -16.83
CA ASP A 56 19.94 -21.12 -15.44
C ASP A 56 18.89 -20.06 -15.07
N TRP A 57 18.92 -18.88 -15.71
CA TRP A 57 17.87 -17.86 -15.58
C TRP A 57 16.63 -18.25 -16.36
N HIS A 58 16.77 -18.80 -17.57
CA HIS A 58 15.64 -19.23 -18.40
C HIS A 58 14.73 -20.24 -17.69
N ARG A 59 15.31 -21.17 -16.92
CA ARG A 59 14.58 -22.13 -16.08
C ARG A 59 13.75 -21.47 -14.97
N ARG A 60 14.01 -20.19 -14.68
CA ARG A 60 13.37 -19.39 -13.63
C ARG A 60 12.57 -18.22 -14.21
N VAL A 61 12.25 -18.23 -15.51
CA VAL A 61 11.56 -17.10 -16.18
C VAL A 61 10.25 -16.70 -15.49
N VAL A 62 9.52 -17.66 -14.91
CA VAL A 62 8.29 -17.39 -14.15
C VAL A 62 8.58 -16.60 -12.86
N TYR A 63 9.71 -16.84 -12.20
CA TYR A 63 10.13 -16.02 -11.06
C TYR A 63 10.51 -14.60 -11.51
N PHE A 64 11.19 -14.44 -12.64
CA PHE A 64 11.44 -13.12 -13.23
C PHE A 64 10.14 -12.38 -13.52
N ALA A 65 9.16 -13.05 -14.12
CA ALA A 65 7.84 -12.47 -14.35
C ALA A 65 7.18 -12.03 -13.02
N LEU A 66 7.06 -12.94 -12.05
CA LEU A 66 6.40 -12.66 -10.77
C LEU A 66 7.07 -11.53 -9.99
N PHE A 67 8.38 -11.59 -9.78
CA PHE A 67 9.08 -10.58 -9.00
C PHE A 67 9.31 -9.28 -9.78
N GLY A 68 9.36 -9.34 -11.12
CA GLY A 68 9.26 -8.16 -11.97
C GLY A 68 7.92 -7.45 -11.80
N MET A 69 6.80 -8.20 -11.84
CA MET A 69 5.47 -7.66 -11.56
C MET A 69 5.41 -6.98 -10.19
N LEU A 70 5.81 -7.69 -9.13
CA LEU A 70 5.76 -7.17 -7.77
C LEU A 70 6.68 -5.96 -7.57
N GLY A 71 7.89 -5.99 -8.12
CA GLY A 71 8.85 -4.89 -7.98
C GLY A 71 8.39 -3.60 -8.65
N TRP A 72 7.79 -3.69 -9.85
CA TRP A 72 7.31 -2.51 -10.58
C TRP A 72 5.91 -2.06 -10.11
N ALA A 73 5.10 -2.97 -9.58
CA ALA A 73 3.87 -2.62 -8.87
C ALA A 73 4.16 -1.78 -7.63
N PHE A 74 5.25 -2.09 -6.91
CA PHE A 74 5.69 -1.29 -5.78
C PHE A 74 6.02 0.14 -6.22
N GLY A 75 5.30 1.12 -5.69
CA GLY A 75 5.41 2.52 -6.11
C GLY A 75 4.54 2.91 -7.31
N GLY A 76 3.67 2.02 -7.81
CA GLY A 76 2.75 2.29 -8.91
C GLY A 76 1.72 3.39 -8.64
N SER A 77 1.49 3.72 -7.37
CA SER A 77 0.65 4.82 -6.86
C SER A 77 1.42 6.08 -6.46
N ILE A 78 2.76 6.14 -6.63
CA ILE A 78 3.51 7.36 -6.29
C ILE A 78 2.97 8.54 -7.10
N SER A 79 2.53 9.59 -6.41
CA SER A 79 2.03 10.79 -7.05
C SER A 79 3.18 11.67 -7.56
N TYR A 80 3.13 12.08 -8.82
CA TYR A 80 4.17 12.94 -9.41
C TYR A 80 3.63 14.10 -10.28
N MET A 81 2.31 14.22 -10.46
CA MET A 81 1.73 15.28 -11.33
C MET A 81 2.08 16.69 -10.86
N MET A 82 2.04 16.96 -9.55
CA MET A 82 2.47 18.25 -9.01
C MET A 82 3.94 18.54 -9.31
N VAL A 83 4.78 17.50 -9.27
CA VAL A 83 6.22 17.60 -9.57
C VAL A 83 6.46 17.93 -11.04
N ILE A 84 5.69 17.30 -11.94
CA ILE A 84 5.67 17.68 -13.36
C ILE A 84 5.25 19.14 -13.52
N GLY A 85 4.27 19.62 -12.76
CA GLY A 85 3.86 21.03 -12.80
C GLY A 85 5.03 22.01 -12.64
N TYR A 86 5.99 21.71 -11.76
CA TYR A 86 7.18 22.53 -11.56
C TYR A 86 8.11 22.57 -12.78
N THR A 87 8.18 21.51 -13.61
CA THR A 87 9.00 21.51 -14.84
C THR A 87 8.49 22.46 -15.92
N HIS A 88 7.22 22.87 -15.81
CA HIS A 88 6.59 23.85 -16.69
C HIS A 88 6.55 25.27 -16.13
N SER A 89 7.18 25.51 -14.97
CA SER A 89 7.26 26.85 -14.38
C SER A 89 8.04 27.83 -15.27
N GLY A 90 7.70 29.12 -15.23
CA GLY A 90 8.51 30.18 -15.86
C GLY A 90 9.80 30.51 -15.11
N GLU A 91 9.99 29.95 -13.91
CA GLU A 91 11.16 30.18 -13.06
C GLU A 91 12.12 28.98 -13.10
N VAL A 92 13.39 29.26 -13.39
CA VAL A 92 14.45 28.24 -13.55
C VAL A 92 14.64 27.38 -12.28
N THR A 93 14.53 27.98 -11.09
CA THR A 93 14.65 27.25 -9.81
C THR A 93 13.59 26.16 -9.68
N ASN A 94 12.34 26.50 -10.02
CA ASN A 94 11.22 25.56 -9.99
C ASN A 94 11.38 24.47 -11.05
N GLN A 95 11.87 24.81 -12.25
CA GLN A 95 12.15 23.81 -13.28
C GLN A 95 13.21 22.79 -12.80
N TYR A 96 14.33 23.26 -12.25
CA TYR A 96 15.37 22.37 -11.71
C TYR A 96 14.84 21.51 -10.56
N TYR A 97 14.05 22.10 -9.66
CA TYR A 97 13.38 21.35 -8.60
C TYR A 97 12.49 20.24 -9.17
N GLY A 98 11.63 20.57 -10.14
CA GLY A 98 10.75 19.61 -10.80
C GLY A 98 11.53 18.45 -11.45
N TYR A 99 12.55 18.74 -12.25
CA TYR A 99 13.36 17.71 -12.90
C TYR A 99 14.15 16.85 -11.89
N LEU A 100 14.72 17.47 -10.85
CA LEU A 100 15.43 16.75 -9.81
C LEU A 100 14.49 15.81 -9.05
N MET A 101 13.32 16.30 -8.64
CA MET A 101 12.33 15.49 -7.94
C MET A 101 11.77 14.37 -8.82
N LEU A 102 11.54 14.61 -10.12
CA LEU A 102 11.15 13.56 -11.05
C LEU A 102 12.23 12.49 -11.19
N PHE A 103 13.50 12.90 -11.26
CA PHE A 103 14.61 11.96 -11.26
C PHE A 103 14.64 11.12 -9.98
N LEU A 104 14.48 11.74 -8.81
CA LEU A 104 14.49 11.02 -7.53
C LEU A 104 13.30 10.06 -7.38
N ILE A 105 12.10 10.51 -7.75
CA ILE A 105 10.89 9.66 -7.75
C ILE A 105 11.08 8.50 -8.72
N GLY A 106 11.50 8.79 -9.96
CA GLY A 106 11.75 7.78 -10.97
C GLY A 106 12.85 6.79 -10.55
N PHE A 107 13.91 7.28 -9.92
CA PHE A 107 15.00 6.45 -9.39
C PHE A 107 14.52 5.54 -8.26
N LEU A 108 13.75 6.06 -7.30
CA LEU A 108 13.22 5.25 -6.20
C LEU A 108 12.29 4.15 -6.71
N TRP A 109 11.40 4.50 -7.63
CA TRP A 109 10.45 3.56 -8.22
C TRP A 109 11.15 2.52 -9.10
N ALA A 110 11.98 2.96 -10.05
CA ALA A 110 12.75 2.05 -10.90
C ALA A 110 13.77 1.23 -10.11
N GLY A 111 14.25 1.73 -8.96
CA GLY A 111 15.07 0.99 -8.01
C GLY A 111 14.33 -0.21 -7.44
N CYS A 112 13.07 -0.04 -7.01
CA CYS A 112 12.21 -1.12 -6.55
C CYS A 112 11.88 -2.10 -7.68
N GLY A 113 11.53 -1.59 -8.86
CA GLY A 113 11.29 -2.37 -10.07
C GLY A 113 12.49 -3.21 -10.51
N GLY A 114 13.67 -2.60 -10.50
CA GLY A 114 14.95 -3.24 -10.79
C GLY A 114 15.32 -4.29 -9.74
N ALA A 115 15.11 -3.99 -8.44
CA ALA A 115 15.36 -4.93 -7.35
C ALA A 115 14.47 -6.18 -7.48
N GLY A 116 13.17 -6.01 -7.72
CA GLY A 116 12.25 -7.12 -7.98
C GLY A 116 12.65 -7.93 -9.21
N THR A 117 13.02 -7.25 -10.31
CA THR A 117 13.50 -7.92 -11.54
C THR A 117 14.80 -8.71 -11.31
N ALA A 118 15.72 -8.19 -10.49
CA ALA A 118 17.01 -8.83 -10.20
C ALA A 118 16.91 -9.92 -9.13
N LEU A 119 15.85 -9.95 -8.31
CA LEU A 119 15.71 -10.87 -7.19
C LEU A 119 15.90 -12.35 -7.60
N PRO A 120 15.29 -12.85 -8.69
CA PRO A 120 15.46 -14.24 -9.12
C PRO A 120 16.84 -14.57 -9.71
N ALA A 121 17.56 -13.54 -10.14
CA ALA A 121 18.92 -13.64 -10.64
C ALA A 121 19.95 -13.85 -9.53
N VAL A 122 19.70 -13.23 -8.36
CA VAL A 122 20.64 -13.22 -7.22
C VAL A 122 20.33 -14.33 -6.22
N LEU A 123 19.05 -14.59 -5.94
CA LEU A 123 18.66 -15.58 -4.93
C LEU A 123 18.74 -17.00 -5.48
N ASP A 124 19.07 -17.94 -4.60
CA ASP A 124 19.04 -19.36 -4.91
C ASP A 124 17.59 -19.90 -4.94
N GLN A 125 17.42 -21.10 -5.50
CA GLN A 125 16.09 -21.69 -5.68
C GLN A 125 15.43 -22.10 -4.36
N HIS A 126 16.20 -22.43 -3.32
CA HIS A 126 15.62 -22.73 -2.01
C HIS A 126 15.01 -21.47 -1.41
N THR A 127 15.73 -20.35 -1.43
CA THR A 127 15.23 -19.05 -0.93
C THR A 127 14.02 -18.56 -1.72
N LEU A 128 14.06 -18.59 -3.05
CA LEU A 128 12.91 -18.20 -3.89
C LEU A 128 11.66 -19.05 -3.61
N ARG A 129 11.83 -20.36 -3.38
CA ARG A 129 10.72 -21.25 -3.01
C ARG A 129 10.22 -21.01 -1.59
N ALA A 130 11.10 -20.64 -0.66
CA ALA A 130 10.69 -20.33 0.71
C ALA A 130 9.75 -19.11 0.78
N MET A 131 9.89 -18.14 -0.13
CA MET A 131 9.04 -16.95 -0.21
C MET A 131 7.60 -17.24 -0.66
N PHE A 132 7.35 -18.37 -1.34
CA PHE A 132 6.02 -18.68 -1.90
C PHE A 132 4.96 -18.88 -0.82
N ARG A 133 5.28 -19.53 0.29
CA ARG A 133 4.31 -19.76 1.38
C ARG A 133 3.83 -18.43 2.00
N PRO A 134 4.72 -17.53 2.47
CA PRO A 134 4.32 -16.20 2.90
C PRO A 134 3.51 -15.43 1.85
N LEU A 135 3.94 -15.47 0.59
CA LEU A 135 3.25 -14.77 -0.50
C LEU A 135 1.83 -15.29 -0.72
N LEU A 136 1.61 -16.60 -0.67
CA LEU A 136 0.28 -17.20 -0.78
C LEU A 136 -0.63 -16.80 0.39
N PHE A 137 -0.08 -16.66 1.60
CA PHE A 137 -0.85 -16.15 2.74
C PHE A 137 -1.23 -14.68 2.54
N ALA A 138 -0.30 -13.85 2.07
CA ALA A 138 -0.59 -12.45 1.78
C ALA A 138 -1.67 -12.30 0.69
N ILE A 139 -1.50 -12.97 -0.45
CA ILE A 139 -2.47 -12.96 -1.55
C ILE A 139 -3.81 -13.57 -1.12
N GLY A 140 -3.79 -14.66 -0.34
CA GLY A 140 -5.00 -15.30 0.18
C GLY A 140 -5.77 -14.39 1.12
N ALA A 141 -5.08 -13.67 2.02
CA ALA A 141 -5.70 -12.71 2.92
C ALA A 141 -6.28 -11.51 2.16
N TRP A 142 -5.57 -10.98 1.16
CA TRP A 142 -6.12 -9.98 0.25
C TRP A 142 -7.31 -10.48 -0.54
N GLY A 143 -7.28 -11.73 -1.02
CA GLY A 143 -8.43 -12.34 -1.70
C GLY A 143 -9.66 -12.43 -0.79
N VAL A 144 -9.49 -12.89 0.45
CA VAL A 144 -10.56 -12.91 1.45
C VAL A 144 -11.08 -11.49 1.71
N MET A 145 -10.19 -10.52 1.91
CA MET A 145 -10.57 -9.12 2.12
C MET A 145 -11.38 -8.58 0.94
N TYR A 146 -10.90 -8.78 -0.29
CA TYR A 146 -11.57 -8.32 -1.51
C TYR A 146 -12.99 -8.87 -1.61
N PHE A 147 -13.20 -10.16 -1.36
CA PHE A 147 -14.53 -10.77 -1.43
C PHE A 147 -15.42 -10.51 -0.21
N ALA A 148 -14.84 -10.20 0.95
CA ALA A 148 -15.60 -10.01 2.19
C ALA A 148 -15.97 -8.54 2.44
N LEU A 149 -15.12 -7.60 2.02
CA LEU A 149 -15.23 -6.20 2.43
C LEU A 149 -16.42 -5.50 1.79
N GLU A 150 -16.61 -5.65 0.48
CA GLU A 150 -17.73 -5.03 -0.23
C GLU A 150 -19.10 -5.53 0.27
N PRO A 151 -19.35 -6.85 0.42
CA PRO A 151 -20.61 -7.33 1.01
C PRO A 151 -20.82 -6.85 2.46
N LEU A 152 -19.75 -6.74 3.24
CA LEU A 152 -19.81 -6.22 4.61
C LEU A 152 -20.18 -4.73 4.63
N GLN A 153 -19.59 -3.94 3.73
CA GLN A 153 -19.90 -2.52 3.55
C GLN A 153 -21.36 -2.34 3.14
N ASP A 154 -21.83 -3.07 2.13
CA ASP A 154 -23.22 -3.01 1.67
C ASP A 154 -24.21 -3.40 2.78
N TRP A 155 -23.90 -4.46 3.53
CA TRP A 155 -24.72 -4.87 4.66
C TRP A 155 -24.78 -3.79 5.75
N ALA A 156 -23.64 -3.19 6.09
CA ALA A 156 -23.56 -2.13 7.11
C ALA A 156 -24.29 -0.87 6.66
N ASP A 157 -24.10 -0.45 5.41
CA ASP A 157 -24.74 0.75 4.86
C ASP A 157 -26.27 0.61 4.85
N LEU A 158 -26.78 -0.56 4.41
CA LEU A 158 -28.23 -0.86 4.44
C LEU A 158 -28.81 -0.82 5.85
N ARG A 159 -28.06 -1.27 6.86
CA ARG A 159 -28.52 -1.33 8.26
C ARG A 159 -28.44 0.01 8.97
N LEU A 160 -27.45 0.84 8.64
CA LEU A 160 -27.14 2.06 9.38
C LEU A 160 -27.74 3.31 8.73
N LEU A 161 -27.78 3.38 7.39
CA LEU A 161 -28.24 4.56 6.67
C LEU A 161 -29.57 4.33 5.93
N GLY A 162 -29.93 3.07 5.64
CA GLY A 162 -31.12 2.74 4.86
C GLY A 162 -30.88 2.84 3.35
N ARG A 163 -31.87 2.46 2.54
CA ARG A 163 -31.68 2.29 1.08
C ARG A 163 -31.62 3.61 0.31
N GLU A 164 -32.26 4.66 0.82
CA GLU A 164 -32.39 5.96 0.14
C GLU A 164 -31.13 6.83 0.24
N SER A 165 -30.31 6.64 1.27
CA SER A 165 -29.05 7.37 1.46
C SER A 165 -27.88 6.85 0.62
N LEU A 166 -28.06 5.72 -0.07
CA LEU A 166 -27.00 5.04 -0.84
C LEU A 166 -26.77 5.64 -2.24
N GLU A 167 -27.71 6.48 -2.72
CA GLU A 167 -27.71 7.00 -4.11
C GLU A 167 -26.89 8.29 -4.31
N GLY A 168 -26.03 8.66 -3.37
CA GLY A 168 -25.23 9.90 -3.43
C GLY A 168 -23.79 9.74 -3.91
N LEU A 169 -23.22 10.82 -4.47
CA LEU A 169 -21.77 10.97 -4.74
C LEU A 169 -20.91 11.08 -3.46
N ALA A 170 -21.54 11.07 -2.28
CA ALA A 170 -20.90 11.24 -0.98
C ALA A 170 -20.40 9.91 -0.39
N ARG A 171 -19.56 9.18 -1.14
CA ARG A 171 -18.97 7.89 -0.69
C ARG A 171 -18.30 7.98 0.69
N HIS A 172 -17.74 9.15 1.01
CA HIS A 172 -17.07 9.45 2.27
C HIS A 172 -17.99 9.48 3.50
N GLU A 173 -19.31 9.60 3.30
CA GLU A 173 -20.30 9.57 4.38
C GLU A 173 -20.66 8.15 4.83
N ARG A 174 -20.23 7.12 4.07
CA ARG A 174 -20.51 5.73 4.40
C ARG A 174 -19.81 5.32 5.70
N PRO A 175 -20.50 4.63 6.63
CA PRO A 175 -19.96 4.22 7.93
C PRO A 175 -18.60 3.52 7.85
N LEU A 176 -18.43 2.66 6.83
CA LEU A 176 -17.25 1.82 6.63
C LEU A 176 -16.34 2.31 5.49
N TYR A 177 -16.49 3.56 5.05
CA TYR A 177 -15.66 4.16 3.98
C TYR A 177 -14.16 3.97 4.20
N TRP A 178 -13.72 4.16 5.44
CA TRP A 178 -12.31 4.10 5.88
C TRP A 178 -11.69 2.71 5.80
N LEU A 179 -12.50 1.65 5.68
CA LEU A 179 -11.95 0.32 5.45
C LEU A 179 -11.36 0.18 4.04
N ASP A 180 -11.73 1.07 3.11
CA ASP A 180 -11.09 1.21 1.80
C ASP A 180 -9.81 2.05 1.89
N SER A 181 -8.88 1.67 2.75
CA SER A 181 -7.60 2.36 2.89
C SER A 181 -6.43 1.42 3.14
N ASP A 182 -5.26 1.82 2.67
CA ASP A 182 -4.05 0.98 2.60
C ASP A 182 -3.60 0.43 3.97
N TRP A 183 -3.90 1.11 5.08
CA TRP A 183 -3.50 0.62 6.40
C TRP A 183 -4.22 -0.68 6.76
N LEU A 184 -5.47 -0.87 6.31
CA LEU A 184 -6.21 -2.11 6.53
C LEU A 184 -5.56 -3.24 5.75
N GLU A 185 -5.25 -3.00 4.47
CA GLU A 185 -4.56 -3.96 3.61
C GLU A 185 -3.23 -4.41 4.22
N VAL A 186 -2.42 -3.45 4.67
CA VAL A 186 -1.14 -3.71 5.33
C VAL A 186 -1.34 -4.51 6.61
N THR A 187 -2.31 -4.15 7.45
CA THR A 187 -2.59 -4.84 8.71
C THR A 187 -3.02 -6.29 8.49
N ILE A 188 -3.87 -6.53 7.49
CA ILE A 188 -4.34 -7.87 7.11
C ILE A 188 -3.17 -8.72 6.59
N VAL A 189 -2.33 -8.17 5.72
CA VAL A 189 -1.15 -8.89 5.23
C VAL A 189 -0.18 -9.20 6.35
N LEU A 190 0.15 -8.25 7.22
CA LEU A 190 1.03 -8.49 8.36
C LEU A 190 0.47 -9.58 9.29
N SER A 191 -0.84 -9.54 9.56
CA SER A 191 -1.53 -10.56 10.36
C SER A 191 -1.45 -11.94 9.69
N ALA A 192 -1.65 -12.01 8.38
CA ALA A 192 -1.54 -13.24 7.60
C ALA A 192 -0.11 -13.79 7.61
N LEU A 193 0.91 -12.94 7.56
CA LEU A 193 2.32 -13.33 7.66
C LEU A 193 2.67 -13.85 9.06
N VAL A 194 2.17 -13.20 10.12
CA VAL A 194 2.31 -13.70 11.50
C VAL A 194 1.63 -15.05 11.67
N LEU A 195 0.41 -15.21 11.14
CA LEU A 195 -0.30 -16.49 11.16
C LEU A 195 0.47 -17.57 10.39
N CYS A 196 1.00 -17.24 9.22
CA CYS A 196 1.84 -18.13 8.43
C CYS A 196 3.07 -18.60 9.21
N TYR A 197 3.74 -17.67 9.91
CA TYR A 197 4.86 -17.99 10.79
C TYR A 197 4.46 -18.92 11.93
N LEU A 198 3.38 -18.60 12.66
CA LEU A 198 2.90 -19.42 13.78
C LEU A 198 2.52 -20.83 13.32
N ILE A 199 1.87 -20.98 12.17
CA ILE A 199 1.52 -22.29 11.59
C ILE A 199 2.80 -23.08 11.27
N GLN A 200 3.81 -22.43 10.68
CA GLN A 200 5.08 -23.08 10.36
C GLN A 200 5.85 -23.53 11.61
N GLN A 201 5.78 -22.74 12.68
CA GLN A 201 6.39 -23.03 13.97
C GLN A 201 5.51 -23.89 14.88
N ARG A 202 4.38 -24.40 14.40
CA ARG A 202 3.41 -25.18 15.20
C ARG A 202 2.98 -24.49 16.50
N GLY A 203 2.88 -23.16 16.48
CA GLY A 203 2.51 -22.34 17.63
C GLY A 203 3.67 -21.97 18.55
N GLU A 204 4.91 -22.41 18.29
CA GLU A 204 6.07 -21.90 19.00
C GLU A 204 6.21 -20.39 18.75
N GLY A 205 6.29 -19.62 19.84
CA GLY A 205 6.28 -18.16 19.81
C GLY A 205 4.92 -17.50 19.99
N LEU A 206 3.82 -18.24 20.11
CA LEU A 206 2.49 -17.65 20.39
C LEU A 206 2.48 -16.86 21.72
N SER A 207 3.10 -17.42 22.76
CA SER A 207 3.23 -16.74 24.05
C SER A 207 4.06 -15.47 23.93
N LEU A 208 5.15 -15.52 23.16
CA LEU A 208 6.01 -14.36 22.90
C LEU A 208 5.25 -13.28 22.12
N LEU A 209 4.49 -13.65 21.10
CA LEU A 209 3.62 -12.74 20.37
C LEU A 209 2.60 -12.09 21.31
N ALA A 210 1.92 -12.87 22.16
CA ALA A 210 0.96 -12.34 23.12
C ALA A 210 1.61 -11.33 24.09
N VAL A 211 2.84 -11.61 24.56
CA VAL A 211 3.61 -10.68 25.39
C VAL A 211 3.95 -9.40 24.62
N HIS A 212 4.40 -9.49 23.37
CA HIS A 212 4.72 -8.31 22.55
C HIS A 212 3.48 -7.49 22.22
N MET A 213 2.35 -8.13 21.95
CA MET A 213 1.06 -7.47 21.73
C MET A 213 0.59 -6.76 22.99
N ALA A 214 0.67 -7.42 24.15
CA ALA A 214 0.31 -6.81 25.43
C ALA A 214 1.23 -5.63 25.76
N LEU A 215 2.54 -5.79 25.60
CA LEU A 215 3.52 -4.72 25.83
C LEU A 215 3.29 -3.55 24.87
N GLY A 216 3.06 -3.82 23.58
CA GLY A 216 2.74 -2.79 22.59
C GLY A 216 1.46 -2.04 22.95
N GLY A 217 0.42 -2.74 23.38
CA GLY A 217 -0.83 -2.15 23.85
C GLY A 217 -0.64 -1.27 25.09
N VAL A 218 0.11 -1.75 26.09
CA VAL A 218 0.45 -0.99 27.30
C VAL A 218 1.25 0.27 26.96
N ILE A 219 2.24 0.17 26.07
CA ILE A 219 3.05 1.31 25.63
C ILE A 219 2.18 2.33 24.88
N ALA A 220 1.35 1.87 23.95
CA ALA A 220 0.45 2.74 23.20
C ALA A 220 -0.54 3.46 24.13
N TYR A 221 -1.14 2.74 25.08
CA TYR A 221 -2.03 3.32 26.09
C TYR A 221 -1.30 4.34 26.98
N ALA A 222 -0.10 4.00 27.46
CA ALA A 222 0.68 4.90 28.31
C ALA A 222 1.07 6.18 27.56
N LEU A 223 1.53 6.06 26.31
CA LEU A 223 1.82 7.21 25.46
C LEU A 223 0.58 8.08 25.29
N PHE A 224 -0.55 7.48 24.92
CA PHE A 224 -1.81 8.19 24.76
C PHE A 224 -2.21 8.92 26.05
N TRP A 225 -2.16 8.24 27.19
CA TRP A 225 -2.53 8.79 28.50
C TRP A 225 -1.62 9.97 28.91
N ILE A 226 -0.30 9.84 28.72
CA ILE A 226 0.67 10.91 29.00
C ILE A 226 0.42 12.10 28.08
N THR A 227 0.27 11.88 26.77
CA THR A 227 0.00 12.95 25.80
C THR A 227 -1.31 13.67 26.12
N GLY A 228 -2.35 12.93 26.48
CA GLY A 228 -3.63 13.46 26.91
C GLY A 228 -3.54 14.34 28.16
N LYS A 229 -2.75 13.92 29.16
CA LYS A 229 -2.50 14.70 30.39
C LYS A 229 -1.65 15.95 30.17
N THR A 230 -0.72 15.92 29.22
CA THR A 230 0.23 17.01 28.97
C THR A 230 -0.33 18.11 28.09
N ILE A 231 -1.07 17.75 27.04
CA ILE A 231 -1.57 18.70 26.04
C ILE A 231 -3.07 18.97 26.21
N GLY A 232 -3.78 18.10 26.95
CA GLY A 232 -5.24 18.11 27.04
C GLY A 232 -5.84 17.37 25.86
N ASN A 233 -6.76 16.45 26.16
CA ASN A 233 -7.30 15.56 25.13
C ASN A 233 -8.05 16.30 24.01
N ASP A 234 -8.75 17.40 24.31
CA ASP A 234 -9.46 18.19 23.30
C ASP A 234 -8.49 18.90 22.34
N THR A 235 -7.35 19.35 22.88
CA THR A 235 -6.29 19.97 22.07
C THR A 235 -5.56 18.93 21.24
N LEU A 236 -5.35 17.72 21.77
CA LEU A 236 -4.80 16.60 21.02
C LEU A 236 -5.76 16.19 19.88
N PHE A 237 -7.04 16.05 20.19
CA PHE A 237 -8.08 15.73 19.21
C PHE A 237 -8.16 16.80 18.13
N GLY A 238 -8.26 18.09 18.49
CA GLY A 238 -8.32 19.20 17.52
C GLY A 238 -7.05 19.40 16.71
N LYS A 239 -5.93 18.75 17.08
CA LYS A 239 -4.70 18.69 16.27
C LYS A 239 -4.67 17.47 15.35
N LEU A 240 -5.12 16.31 15.84
CA LEU A 240 -5.13 15.05 15.08
C LEU A 240 -6.27 14.98 14.07
N VAL A 241 -7.44 15.52 14.43
CA VAL A 241 -8.65 15.51 13.62
C VAL A 241 -8.82 16.88 12.97
N GLN A 242 -8.53 16.94 11.67
CA GLN A 242 -8.63 18.12 10.83
C GLN A 242 -9.64 17.87 9.71
N LEU A 243 -10.32 18.93 9.28
CA LEU A 243 -11.08 18.92 8.02
C LEU A 243 -10.09 18.79 6.85
N GLN A 244 -10.36 17.87 5.94
CA GLN A 244 -9.61 17.69 4.70
C GLN A 244 -10.23 18.52 3.58
N GLY A 245 -9.46 19.48 3.08
CA GLY A 245 -9.85 20.32 1.95
C GLY A 245 -9.36 21.76 2.14
N ALA A 246 -9.44 22.56 1.08
CA ALA A 246 -8.88 23.90 1.08
C ALA A 246 -9.70 24.85 1.96
N GLY A 247 -9.20 25.13 3.17
CA GLY A 247 -9.58 26.29 3.98
C GLY A 247 -9.23 27.58 3.23
N GLY A 248 -10.13 28.02 2.37
CA GLY A 248 -9.94 29.18 1.50
C GLY A 248 -11.24 29.76 0.95
N GLY A 249 -12.37 29.44 1.58
CA GLY A 249 -13.70 29.97 1.22
C GLY A 249 -14.29 29.46 -0.10
N ARG A 250 -13.60 28.55 -0.82
CA ARG A 250 -14.09 27.99 -2.10
C ARG A 250 -15.23 26.99 -1.91
N TYR A 251 -15.26 26.33 -0.76
CA TYR A 251 -16.30 25.40 -0.35
C TYR A 251 -16.72 25.76 1.08
N PRO A 252 -18.03 25.86 1.39
CA PRO A 252 -18.50 26.04 2.76
C PRO A 252 -18.09 24.83 3.63
N ASP A 253 -17.98 25.02 4.94
CA ASP A 253 -17.52 23.99 5.89
C ASP A 253 -18.36 22.70 5.81
N GLU A 254 -19.66 22.83 5.48
CA GLU A 254 -20.59 21.72 5.23
C GLU A 254 -20.19 20.86 4.02
N GLN A 255 -19.50 21.42 3.03
CA GLN A 255 -18.96 20.70 1.86
C GLN A 255 -17.53 20.18 2.07
N LEU A 256 -16.84 20.66 3.11
CA LEU A 256 -15.49 20.23 3.50
C LEU A 256 -15.51 19.16 4.60
N ALA A 257 -16.67 18.57 4.88
CA ALA A 257 -16.97 17.69 6.02
C ALA A 257 -16.23 16.34 6.04
N VAL A 258 -15.18 16.16 5.24
CA VAL A 258 -14.33 14.97 5.32
C VAL A 258 -13.25 15.25 6.35
N HIS A 259 -13.40 14.72 7.56
CA HIS A 259 -12.29 14.71 8.51
C HIS A 259 -11.24 13.70 8.08
N ASN A 260 -9.98 13.93 8.44
CA ASN A 260 -8.90 12.93 8.33
C ASN A 260 -9.04 11.78 9.37
N TRP A 261 -10.21 11.66 9.99
CA TRP A 261 -10.53 10.72 11.07
C TRP A 261 -11.86 10.04 10.81
N PRO A 262 -12.01 8.73 11.12
CA PRO A 262 -13.26 8.03 10.83
C PRO A 262 -14.48 8.61 11.53
N THR A 263 -15.50 8.99 10.76
CA THR A 263 -16.79 9.49 11.26
C THR A 263 -17.46 8.49 12.19
N MET A 264 -17.35 7.19 11.92
CA MET A 264 -17.87 6.14 12.80
C MET A 264 -17.28 6.26 14.20
N PHE A 265 -15.97 6.53 14.30
CA PHE A 265 -15.32 6.81 15.57
C PHE A 265 -15.93 8.07 16.17
N LEU A 266 -15.89 9.23 15.49
CA LEU A 266 -16.48 10.46 16.03
C LEU A 266 -17.90 10.28 16.61
N LEU A 267 -18.76 9.55 15.91
CA LEU A 267 -20.12 9.23 16.35
C LEU A 267 -20.16 8.26 17.55
N LEU A 268 -19.33 7.22 17.55
CA LEU A 268 -19.33 6.20 18.61
C LEU A 268 -18.96 6.77 19.97
N GLY A 269 -17.92 7.58 20.08
CA GLY A 269 -17.52 8.09 21.40
C GLY A 269 -18.10 9.45 21.75
N GLN A 270 -18.80 10.13 20.83
CA GLN A 270 -19.86 11.06 21.26
C GLN A 270 -20.95 10.32 22.04
N ARG A 271 -21.28 9.08 21.64
CA ARG A 271 -22.30 8.25 22.32
C ARG A 271 -21.78 7.54 23.57
N THR A 272 -20.57 7.00 23.55
CA THR A 272 -20.02 6.27 24.70
C THR A 272 -19.34 7.19 25.71
N GLY A 273 -19.00 8.42 25.34
CA GLY A 273 -18.15 9.30 26.15
C GLY A 273 -16.69 8.83 26.24
N VAL A 274 -16.32 7.78 25.50
CA VAL A 274 -15.00 7.10 25.57
C VAL A 274 -14.07 7.54 24.43
N PHE A 275 -14.38 8.62 23.68
CA PHE A 275 -13.48 9.12 22.60
C PHE A 275 -12.08 9.55 23.05
N TYR A 276 -11.76 9.43 24.35
CA TYR A 276 -10.42 9.64 24.85
C TYR A 276 -9.55 8.38 24.89
N ALA A 277 -9.80 7.33 24.13
CA ALA A 277 -8.82 6.26 23.92
C ALA A 277 -9.18 5.42 22.69
N GLY A 278 -9.00 5.96 21.49
CA GLY A 278 -9.22 5.26 20.22
C GLY A 278 -8.28 4.08 19.99
N ASP A 279 -8.30 3.09 20.88
CA ASP A 279 -7.72 1.78 20.64
C ASP A 279 -8.79 0.86 20.06
N VAL A 280 -8.36 -0.06 19.20
CA VAL A 280 -9.21 -1.13 18.68
C VAL A 280 -9.74 -2.03 19.82
N LEU A 281 -9.17 -1.95 21.04
CA LEU A 281 -9.60 -2.72 22.20
C LEU A 281 -10.87 -2.17 22.86
N SER A 282 -11.15 -0.88 22.73
CA SER A 282 -12.34 -0.20 23.27
C SER A 282 -13.61 -0.57 22.47
N LEU A 283 -13.46 -0.88 21.19
CA LEU A 283 -14.51 -1.51 20.38
C LEU A 283 -14.90 -2.91 20.90
N TRP A 284 -13.95 -3.67 21.45
CA TRP A 284 -14.24 -4.98 22.07
C TRP A 284 -14.80 -4.84 23.49
N GLY A 285 -14.34 -3.86 24.27
CA GLY A 285 -14.87 -3.56 25.60
C GLY A 285 -16.32 -3.05 25.58
N GLY A 286 -16.69 -2.26 24.56
CA GLY A 286 -18.04 -1.74 24.38
C GLY A 286 -19.07 -2.75 23.86
N ALA A 287 -18.63 -3.92 23.36
CA ALA A 287 -19.55 -5.00 22.95
C ALA A 287 -19.99 -5.90 24.13
N LEU A 288 -19.45 -5.68 25.34
CA LEU A 288 -19.72 -6.42 26.56
C LEU A 288 -20.46 -5.60 27.63
N VAL A 289 -20.97 -4.41 27.28
CA VAL A 289 -21.83 -3.56 28.10
C VAL A 289 -23.06 -3.20 27.29
#